data_AF-A0A1Z4GFQ6-F1
#
_entry.id   AF-A0A1Z4GFQ6-F1
#
_cell.length_a   1.000
_cell.length_b   1.000
_cell.length_c   1.000
_cell.angle_alpha   90.00
_cell.angle_beta   90.00
_cell.angle_gamma   90.00
#
_symmetry.space_group_name_H-M   'P 1'
#
loop_
_entity.id
_entity.type
_entity.pdbx_description
1 polymer ?
#
loop_
_entity_poly.entity_id
_entity_poly.type
_entity_poly.pdbx_seq_one_letter_code
_entity_poly.pdbx_strand_id
1 'polypeptide(L)'
;MSPKRILAFSCWLLFACLLVIGCNQANTPNSATSASPTAQISTLTISAAASLKDALEAIKPIYNQAKPNINLAYNFGSSGALQQQIEQGAKVDVFISAATKQIDALNKKSK
;
A
#
# COMPACT_ATOMS: atom_id res chain seq x y z
N MET A 1 13.29 12.60 -52.30
CA MET A 1 12.80 11.41 -51.56
C MET A 1 12.12 11.92 -50.29
N SER A 2 10.80 11.74 -50.12
CA SER A 2 10.04 12.40 -49.05
C SER A 2 10.19 11.69 -47.68
N PRO A 3 10.37 12.44 -46.57
CA PRO A 3 10.72 11.89 -45.25
C PRO A 3 9.62 11.01 -44.62
N LYS A 4 8.42 11.03 -45.19
CA LYS A 4 7.24 10.30 -44.72
C LYS A 4 7.36 8.77 -44.86
N ARG A 5 8.25 8.28 -45.73
CA ARG A 5 8.45 6.83 -45.96
C ARG A 5 9.44 6.20 -44.98
N ILE A 6 10.33 6.98 -44.37
CA ILE A 6 11.35 6.49 -43.42
C ILE A 6 10.73 6.29 -42.02
N LEU A 7 9.75 7.12 -41.65
CA LEU A 7 9.05 7.01 -40.37
C LEU A 7 8.15 5.76 -40.27
N ALA A 8 7.63 5.27 -41.41
CA ALA A 8 6.81 4.07 -41.47
C ALA A 8 7.62 2.77 -41.27
N PHE A 9 8.88 2.73 -41.70
CA PHE A 9 9.76 1.55 -41.51
C PHE A 9 10.28 1.43 -40.08
N SER A 10 10.45 2.55 -39.36
CA SER A 10 10.88 2.57 -37.96
C SER A 10 9.82 1.98 -37.01
N CYS A 11 8.53 2.15 -37.35
CA CYS A 11 7.42 1.63 -36.55
C CYS A 11 7.22 0.09 -36.71
N TRP A 12 7.69 -0.49 -37.81
CA TRP A 12 7.53 -1.93 -38.06
C TRP A 12 8.65 -2.78 -37.45
N LEU A 13 9.84 -2.22 -37.24
CA LEU A 13 11.00 -2.95 -36.71
C LEU A 13 10.99 -3.06 -35.16
N LEU A 14 10.27 -2.17 -34.46
CA LEU A 14 10.18 -2.22 -32.98
C LEU A 14 9.15 -3.23 -32.45
N PHE A 15 8.25 -3.73 -33.30
CA PHE A 15 7.20 -4.67 -32.89
C PHE A 15 7.65 -6.15 -32.91
N ALA A 16 8.85 -6.44 -33.41
CA ALA A 16 9.37 -7.80 -33.57
C ALA A 16 10.25 -8.31 -32.41
N CYS A 17 10.52 -7.49 -31.38
CA CYS A 17 11.48 -7.83 -30.32
C CYS A 17 10.86 -8.49 -29.06
N LEU A 18 9.59 -8.86 -29.08
CA LEU A 18 8.81 -9.23 -27.89
C LEU A 18 8.53 -10.73 -27.69
N LEU A 19 9.23 -11.65 -28.35
CA LEU A 19 8.85 -13.08 -28.33
C LEU A 19 9.86 -14.10 -27.84
N VAL A 20 10.94 -13.74 -27.14
CA VAL A 20 11.82 -14.78 -26.55
C VAL A 20 12.43 -14.37 -25.21
N ILE A 21 11.71 -14.60 -24.11
CA ILE A 21 12.34 -14.93 -22.82
C ILE A 21 11.56 -16.11 -22.22
N GLY A 22 12.02 -17.30 -22.59
CA GLY A 22 11.56 -18.58 -22.08
C GLY A 22 12.01 -18.83 -20.63
N CYS A 23 11.19 -19.61 -19.93
CA CYS A 23 11.38 -20.05 -18.55
C CYS A 23 12.71 -20.79 -18.37
N ASN A 24 13.42 -20.51 -17.27
CA ASN A 24 14.45 -21.42 -16.74
C ASN A 24 14.08 -21.79 -15.29
N GLN A 25 13.46 -22.96 -15.16
CA GLN A 25 13.14 -23.60 -13.88
C GLN A 25 14.37 -24.42 -13.49
N ALA A 26 15.25 -23.82 -12.68
CA ALA A 26 16.42 -24.49 -12.13
C ALA A 26 16.10 -25.00 -10.72
N ASN A 27 16.21 -26.31 -10.56
CA ASN A 27 16.03 -27.10 -9.34
C ASN A 27 16.63 -26.43 -8.09
N THR A 28 15.86 -26.37 -6.99
CA THR A 28 16.41 -26.22 -5.64
C THR A 28 15.83 -27.29 -4.69
N PRO A 29 16.66 -27.89 -3.84
CA PRO A 29 16.32 -29.07 -3.05
C PRO A 29 15.34 -28.74 -1.92
N ASN A 30 14.41 -29.67 -1.73
CA ASN A 30 13.43 -29.73 -0.65
C ASN A 30 14.11 -29.92 0.72
N SER A 31 14.53 -28.82 1.33
CA SER A 31 14.86 -28.78 2.76
C SER A 31 13.60 -28.47 3.55
N ALA A 32 12.95 -29.53 4.06
CA ALA A 32 11.89 -29.42 5.05
C ALA A 32 12.47 -28.95 6.38
N THR A 33 12.71 -27.64 6.49
CA THR A 33 12.93 -26.98 7.77
C THR A 33 11.57 -26.71 8.39
N SER A 34 11.22 -27.44 9.44
CA SER A 34 10.10 -27.10 10.32
C SER A 34 10.34 -25.71 10.90
N ALA A 35 9.76 -24.70 10.25
CA ALA A 35 9.78 -23.34 10.74
C ALA A 35 8.88 -23.24 11.97
N SER A 36 9.49 -23.12 13.15
CA SER A 36 8.84 -22.50 14.30
C SER A 36 8.15 -21.22 13.82
N PRO A 37 6.91 -20.91 14.23
CA PRO A 37 6.22 -19.73 13.74
C PRO A 37 6.98 -18.50 14.25
N THR A 38 7.84 -17.94 13.42
CA THR A 38 8.34 -16.58 13.60
C THR A 38 7.11 -15.71 13.72
N ALA A 39 6.91 -15.10 14.89
CA ALA A 39 5.77 -14.24 15.13
C ALA A 39 5.78 -13.12 14.07
N GLN A 40 4.87 -13.22 13.10
CA GLN A 40 4.87 -12.32 11.95
C GLN A 40 4.44 -10.94 12.43
N ILE A 41 5.35 -9.97 12.34
CA ILE A 41 5.05 -8.58 12.67
C ILE A 41 4.05 -8.07 11.62
N SER A 42 2.86 -7.70 12.07
CA SER A 42 1.81 -7.12 11.23
C SER A 42 1.83 -5.60 11.39
N THR A 43 1.76 -4.85 10.29
CA THR A 43 1.68 -3.38 10.36
C THR A 43 0.24 -2.93 10.17
N LEU A 44 -0.24 -2.07 11.07
CA LEU A 44 -1.51 -1.36 10.93
C LEU A 44 -1.24 0.07 10.46
N THR A 45 -1.84 0.43 9.33
CA THR A 45 -1.79 1.78 8.77
C THR A 45 -2.96 2.60 9.30
N ILE A 46 -2.65 3.66 10.04
CA ILE A 46 -3.63 4.47 10.76
C ILE A 46 -3.57 5.89 10.21
N SER A 47 -4.62 6.31 9.50
CA SER A 47 -4.80 7.70 9.09
C SER A 47 -5.58 8.47 10.15
N ALA A 48 -4.96 9.45 10.79
CA ALA A 48 -5.55 10.18 11.91
C ALA A 48 -5.50 11.69 11.73
N ALA A 49 -6.50 12.38 12.26
CA ALA A 49 -6.50 13.84 12.34
C ALA A 49 -5.25 14.34 13.07
N ALA A 50 -4.57 15.35 12.50
CA ALA A 50 -3.33 15.88 13.06
C ALA A 50 -3.44 16.35 14.52
N SER A 51 -4.63 16.83 14.94
CA SER A 51 -4.91 17.23 16.33
C SER A 51 -4.83 16.08 17.35
N LEU A 52 -4.80 14.83 16.90
CA LEU A 52 -4.69 13.63 17.75
C LEU A 52 -3.26 13.10 17.85
N LYS A 53 -2.28 13.74 17.17
CA LYS A 53 -0.91 13.24 17.05
C LYS A 53 -0.28 12.95 18.41
N ASP A 54 -0.22 13.94 19.29
CA ASP A 54 0.48 13.82 20.56
C ASP A 54 -0.13 12.70 21.43
N ALA A 55 -1.45 12.59 21.44
CA ALA A 55 -2.16 11.53 22.15
C ALA A 55 -1.85 10.13 21.58
N LEU A 56 -1.85 9.99 20.26
CA LEU A 56 -1.58 8.70 19.60
C LEU A 56 -0.10 8.29 19.73
N GLU A 57 0.82 9.25 19.69
CA GLU A 57 2.24 8.99 19.93
C GLU A 57 2.51 8.56 21.38
N ALA A 58 1.79 9.13 22.36
CA ALA A 58 1.83 8.69 23.75
C ALA A 58 1.26 7.27 23.95
N ILE A 59 0.25 6.88 23.16
CA ILE A 59 -0.37 5.54 23.22
C ILE A 59 0.49 4.46 22.54
N LYS A 60 1.24 4.81 21.48
CA LYS A 60 2.06 3.86 20.72
C LYS A 60 2.94 2.93 21.58
N PRO A 61 3.75 3.39 22.54
CA PRO A 61 4.57 2.49 23.36
C PRO A 61 3.73 1.54 24.22
N ILE A 62 2.59 2.01 24.74
CA ILE A 62 1.65 1.20 25.54
C ILE A 62 1.05 0.09 24.68
N TYR A 63 0.62 0.42 23.46
CA TYR A 63 0.07 -0.56 22.53
C TYR A 63 1.12 -1.58 22.08
N ASN A 64 2.34 -1.14 21.77
CA ASN A 64 3.43 -2.02 21.37
C ASN A 64 3.82 -2.99 22.50
N GLN A 65 3.79 -2.57 23.76
CA GLN A 65 4.02 -3.46 24.90
C GLN A 65 2.93 -4.52 25.02
N ALA A 66 1.66 -4.15 24.80
CA ALA A 66 0.53 -5.07 24.87
C ALA A 66 0.45 -6.00 23.63
N LYS A 67 0.93 -5.54 22.47
CA LYS A 67 0.87 -6.22 21.17
C LYS A 67 2.23 -6.12 20.45
N PRO A 68 3.26 -6.86 20.88
CA PRO A 68 4.62 -6.75 20.34
C PRO A 68 4.74 -7.15 18.86
N ASN A 69 3.79 -7.95 18.37
CA ASN A 69 3.74 -8.39 16.97
C ASN A 69 2.95 -7.43 16.07
N ILE A 70 2.57 -6.25 16.56
CA ILE A 70 1.88 -5.22 15.78
C ILE A 70 2.72 -3.95 15.74
N ASN A 71 2.97 -3.46 14.54
CA ASN A 71 3.58 -2.16 14.30
C ASN A 71 2.50 -1.14 13.89
N LEU A 72 2.48 0.02 14.54
CA LEU A 72 1.56 1.11 14.19
C LEU A 72 2.27 2.12 13.27
N ALA A 73 1.75 2.27 12.06
CA ALA A 73 2.20 3.25 11.08
C ALA A 73 1.17 4.38 10.96
N TYR A 74 1.51 5.58 11.42
CA TYR A 74 0.61 6.72 11.40
C TYR A 74 0.77 7.58 10.13
N ASN A 75 -0.35 8.03 9.58
CA ASN A 75 -0.44 9.07 8.57
C ASN A 75 -1.31 10.21 9.16
N PHE A 76 -0.68 11.32 9.54
CA PHE A 76 -1.38 12.46 10.13
C PHE A 76 -1.72 13.50 9.07
N GLY A 77 -2.95 14.02 9.12
CA GLY A 77 -3.40 15.04 8.17
C GLY A 77 -4.71 15.69 8.57
N SER A 78 -5.23 16.58 7.72
CA SER A 78 -6.59 17.09 7.91
C SER A 78 -7.59 15.97 7.64
N SER A 79 -8.67 15.91 8.42
CA SER A 79 -9.67 14.85 8.25
C SER A 79 -10.26 14.79 6.84
N GLY A 80 -10.49 15.94 6.21
CA GLY A 80 -11.01 16.00 4.84
C GLY A 80 -10.00 15.49 3.80
N ALA A 81 -8.71 15.83 3.93
CA ALA A 81 -7.70 15.34 2.99
C ALA A 81 -7.50 13.83 3.13
N LEU A 82 -7.45 13.31 4.36
CA LEU A 82 -7.33 11.87 4.61
C LEU A 82 -8.56 11.09 4.11
N GLN A 83 -9.76 11.63 4.32
CA GLN A 83 -10.99 11.07 3.73
C GLN A 83 -10.86 10.98 2.20
N GLN A 84 -10.46 12.07 1.54
CA GLN A 84 -10.29 12.07 0.08
C GLN A 84 -9.27 11.05 -0.40
N GLN A 85 -8.16 10.87 0.32
CA GLN A 85 -7.17 9.84 0.01
C GLN A 85 -7.78 8.43 0.10
N ILE A 86 -8.55 8.14 1.16
CA ILE A 86 -9.26 6.86 1.32
C ILE A 86 -10.26 6.65 0.17
N GLU A 87 -11.02 7.69 -0.19
CA GLU A 87 -11.94 7.64 -1.32
C GLU A 87 -11.25 7.43 -2.67
N GLN A 88 -9.99 7.84 -2.79
CA GLN A 88 -9.13 7.60 -3.96
C GLN A 88 -8.42 6.24 -3.93
N GLY A 89 -8.68 5.41 -2.91
CA GLY A 89 -8.15 4.05 -2.80
C GLY A 89 -6.89 3.92 -1.95
N ALA A 90 -6.55 4.91 -1.12
CA ALA A 90 -5.49 4.74 -0.14
C ALA A 90 -5.81 3.57 0.80
N LYS A 91 -4.86 2.64 0.95
CA LYS A 91 -4.97 1.51 1.88
C LYS A 91 -4.76 2.01 3.31
N VAL A 92 -5.81 1.95 4.11
CA VAL A 92 -5.83 2.38 5.50
C VAL A 92 -6.62 1.35 6.29
N ASP A 93 -6.04 0.87 7.40
CA ASP A 93 -6.70 -0.11 8.28
C ASP A 93 -7.62 0.59 9.29
N VAL A 94 -7.20 1.78 9.77
CA VAL A 94 -7.97 2.57 10.74
C VAL A 94 -7.96 4.04 10.33
N PHE A 95 -9.14 4.64 10.24
CA PHE A 95 -9.31 6.08 10.01
C PHE A 95 -9.90 6.75 11.26
N ILE A 96 -9.22 7.78 11.77
CA ILE A 96 -9.66 8.54 12.95
C ILE A 96 -9.82 10.01 12.56
N SER A 97 -11.07 10.45 12.41
CA SER A 97 -11.40 11.84 12.08
C SER A 97 -11.61 12.70 13.32
N ALA A 98 -11.40 14.01 13.17
CA ALA A 98 -11.76 15.01 14.17
C ALA A 98 -13.29 15.23 14.29
N ALA A 99 -14.07 14.80 13.30
CA ALA A 99 -15.54 14.95 13.30
C ALA A 99 -16.23 13.75 12.64
N THR A 100 -17.49 13.52 13.00
CA THR A 100 -18.28 12.39 12.49
C THR A 100 -18.61 12.51 11.00
N LYS A 101 -18.74 13.74 10.50
CA LYS A 101 -19.11 14.04 9.10
C LYS A 101 -18.27 13.25 8.08
N GLN A 102 -16.96 13.14 8.29
CA GLN A 102 -16.06 12.44 7.38
C GLN A 102 -16.21 10.91 7.47
N ILE A 103 -16.48 10.39 8.67
CA ILE A 103 -16.77 8.96 8.89
C ILE A 103 -18.07 8.58 8.18
N ASP A 104 -19.11 9.39 8.36
CA ASP A 104 -20.42 9.16 7.73
C ASP A 104 -20.34 9.17 6.20
N ALA A 105 -19.55 10.09 5.64
CA ALA A 105 -19.31 10.17 4.20
C ALA A 105 -18.67 8.90 3.63
N LEU A 106 -17.66 8.35 4.31
CA LEU A 106 -17.01 7.09 3.89
C LEU A 106 -17.97 5.91 4.01
N ASN A 107 -18.68 5.78 5.13
CA ASN A 107 -19.62 4.69 5.36
C ASN A 107 -20.74 4.64 4.31
N LYS A 108 -21.22 5.80 3.85
CA LYS A 108 -22.23 5.88 2.79
C LYS A 108 -21.71 5.44 1.42
N LYS A 109 -20.42 5.69 1.13
CA LYS A 109 -19.79 5.38 -0.16
C LYS A 109 -19.32 3.93 -0.27
N SER A 110 -19.06 3.27 0.86
CA SER A 110 -18.65 1.87 0.95
C SER A 110 -19.81 0.86 0.90
N LYS A 111 -21.05 1.34 0.77
CA LYS A 111 -22.27 0.52 0.74
C LYS A 111 -22.81 0.43 -0.68
#